data_AF-A0A1F9QXT5-F1
#
_entry.id   AF-A0A1F9QXT5-F1
#
_cell.length_a   1.000
_cell.length_b   1.000
_cell.length_c   1.000
_cell.angle_alpha   90.00
_cell.angle_beta   90.00
_cell.angle_gamma   90.00
#
_symmetry.space_group_name_H-M   'P 1'
#
loop_
_entity.id
_entity.type
_entity.pdbx_description
1 polymer ?
#
loop_
_entity_poly.entity_id
_entity_poly.type
_entity_poly.pdbx_seq_one_letter_code
_entity_poly.pdbx_strand_id
1 'polypeptide(L)'
;MLDDNEKSATKTDISLLKAELATKTELREEIKSVKTELTAQINRVAAAVVNTQADVRRIEQAMATKDDISRVLKAIDAFAGKSESDHNAVVLHGRILTDVQVGLKDHEGRLNILASTRP
;
A
#
# COMPACT_ATOMS: atom_id res chain seq x y z
N MET A 1 20.40 16.22 89.78
CA MET A 1 21.33 16.43 88.65
C MET A 1 20.99 15.40 87.59
N LEU A 2 20.52 15.88 86.43
CA LEU A 2 20.61 15.27 85.10
C LEU A 2 20.46 13.74 85.03
N ASP A 3 19.23 13.27 84.90
CA ASP A 3 18.93 11.92 84.41
C ASP A 3 18.42 12.03 82.96
N ASP A 4 19.28 12.59 82.09
CA ASP A 4 19.00 12.83 80.66
C ASP A 4 19.44 11.63 79.79
N ASN A 5 19.51 10.42 80.35
CA ASN A 5 20.09 9.25 79.67
C ASN A 5 19.05 8.38 78.92
N GLU A 6 17.76 8.70 78.96
CA GLU A 6 16.69 7.83 78.42
C GLU A 6 16.28 8.10 76.95
N LYS A 7 17.03 8.88 76.17
CA LYS A 7 16.76 9.05 74.72
C LYS A 7 17.99 8.99 73.81
N SER A 8 19.07 8.34 74.24
CA SER A 8 20.22 8.13 73.35
C SER A 8 20.00 6.90 72.46
N ALA A 9 20.05 7.07 71.14
CA ALA A 9 19.98 5.96 70.20
C ALA A 9 21.15 4.99 70.47
N THR A 10 20.86 3.70 70.55
CA THR A 10 21.90 2.70 70.77
C THR A 10 22.77 2.56 69.52
N LYS A 11 24.00 2.07 69.69
CA LYS A 11 24.91 1.78 68.56
C LYS A 11 24.25 0.85 67.51
N THR A 12 23.36 -0.03 67.97
CA THR A 12 22.57 -0.92 67.11
C THR A 12 21.59 -0.13 66.25
N ASP A 13 20.83 0.81 66.82
CA ASP A 13 19.87 1.64 66.09
C ASP A 13 20.57 2.48 65.00
N ILE A 14 21.73 3.06 65.34
CA ILE A 14 22.54 3.82 64.38
C ILE A 14 23.02 2.94 63.22
N SER A 15 23.35 1.67 63.50
CA SER A 15 23.79 0.73 62.47
C SER A 15 22.66 0.34 61.52
N LEU A 16 21.45 0.13 62.06
CA LEU A 16 20.24 -0.16 61.28
C LEU A 16 19.84 1.04 60.40
N LEU A 17 19.84 2.26 60.95
CA LEU A 17 19.54 3.48 60.19
C LEU A 17 20.53 3.73 59.04
N LYS A 18 21.81 3.41 59.24
CA LYS A 18 22.82 3.50 58.16
C LYS A 18 22.54 2.50 57.05
N ALA A 19 22.17 1.27 57.40
CA ALA A 19 21.80 0.25 56.42
C ALA A 19 20.58 0.69 55.61
N GLU A 20 19.51 1.15 56.28
CA GLU A 20 18.30 1.65 55.62
C GLU A 20 18.57 2.85 54.71
N LEU A 21 19.43 3.79 55.15
CA LEU A 21 19.82 4.94 54.33
C LEU A 21 20.62 4.53 53.09
N ALA A 22 21.50 3.53 53.22
CA ALA A 22 22.22 2.96 52.09
C ALA A 22 21.25 2.35 51.08
N THR A 23 20.31 1.52 51.52
CA THR A 23 19.28 0.91 50.64
C THR A 23 18.39 1.97 49.98
N LYS A 24 18.00 3.00 50.72
CA LYS A 24 17.23 4.12 50.16
C LYS A 24 17.99 4.90 49.09
N THR A 25 19.32 4.97 49.21
CA THR A 25 20.19 5.62 48.23
C THR A 25 20.28 4.78 46.96
N GLU A 26 20.48 3.48 47.09
CA GLU A 26 20.50 2.52 45.96
C GLU A 26 19.17 2.55 45.19
N LEU A 27 18.03 2.44 45.89
CA LEU A 27 16.71 2.52 45.27
C LEU A 27 16.47 3.84 44.53
N ARG A 28 16.99 4.97 45.04
CA ARG A 28 16.87 6.25 44.35
C ARG A 28 17.65 6.28 43.03
N GLU A 29 18.84 5.69 43.00
CA GLU A 29 19.63 5.59 41.78
C GLU A 29 19.02 4.61 40.78
N GLU A 30 18.49 3.47 41.25
CA GLU A 30 17.75 2.53 40.40
C GLU A 30 16.52 3.19 39.75
N ILE A 31 15.71 3.91 40.54
CA ILE A 31 14.53 4.65 40.03
C ILE A 31 14.96 5.68 38.98
N LYS A 32 16.07 6.39 39.20
CA LYS A 32 16.59 7.38 38.25
C LYS A 32 17.07 6.72 36.96
N SER A 33 17.73 5.57 37.07
CA SER A 33 18.16 4.77 35.93
C SER A 33 16.96 4.31 35.10
N VAL A 34 15.97 3.68 35.75
CA VAL A 34 14.72 3.22 35.12
C VAL A 34 13.98 4.37 34.44
N LYS A 35 13.87 5.53 35.09
CA LYS A 35 13.22 6.71 34.50
C LYS A 35 13.94 7.16 33.22
N THR A 36 15.27 7.15 33.22
CA THR A 36 16.09 7.54 32.07
C THR A 36 15.89 6.55 30.92
N GLU A 37 15.94 5.25 31.22
CA GLU A 37 15.73 4.20 30.22
C GLU A 37 14.32 4.25 29.64
N LEU A 38 13.30 4.39 30.48
CA LEU A 38 11.90 4.49 30.04
C LEU A 38 11.69 5.71 29.14
N THR A 39 12.29 6.86 29.49
CA THR A 39 12.24 8.06 28.65
C THR A 39 12.88 7.80 27.27
N ALA A 40 14.02 7.12 27.23
CA ALA A 40 14.68 6.76 25.98
C ALA A 40 13.84 5.79 25.14
N GLN A 41 13.23 4.78 25.77
CA GLN A 41 12.35 3.83 25.10
C GLN A 41 11.09 4.52 24.53
N ILE A 42 10.43 5.39 25.31
CA ILE A 42 9.29 6.19 24.85
C ILE A 42 9.67 7.02 23.62
N ASN A 43 10.83 7.69 23.64
CA ASN A 43 11.28 8.49 22.51
C ASN A 43 11.54 7.65 21.25
N ARG A 44 12.11 6.45 21.39
CA ARG A 44 12.31 5.52 20.26
C ARG A 44 10.98 5.06 19.67
N VAL A 45 10.01 4.70 20.51
CA VAL A 45 8.68 4.28 20.07
C VAL A 45 7.96 5.44 19.38
N ALA A 46 8.00 6.64 19.95
CA ALA A 46 7.40 7.83 19.35
C ALA A 46 7.99 8.11 17.95
N ALA A 47 9.31 8.04 17.80
CA ALA A 47 9.97 8.20 16.50
C ALA A 47 9.55 7.10 15.50
N ALA A 48 9.47 5.84 15.93
CA ALA A 48 9.03 4.73 15.09
C ALA A 48 7.58 4.87 14.63
N VAL A 49 6.70 5.38 15.50
CA VAL A 49 5.29 5.67 15.17
C VAL A 49 5.20 6.79 14.12
N VAL A 50 5.94 7.88 14.29
CA VAL A 50 5.97 8.99 13.33
C VAL A 50 6.47 8.51 11.95
N ASN A 51 7.54 7.71 11.92
CA ASN A 51 8.08 7.15 10.69
C ASN A 51 7.06 6.22 10.00
N THR A 52 6.44 5.31 10.76
CA THR A 52 5.40 4.41 10.25
C THR A 52 4.21 5.20 9.68
N GLN A 53 3.76 6.26 10.36
CA GLN A 53 2.69 7.12 9.85
C GLN A 53 3.08 7.82 8.54
N ALA A 54 4.32 8.29 8.42
CA ALA A 54 4.81 8.90 7.19
C ALA A 54 4.85 7.88 6.03
N ASP A 55 5.27 6.64 6.32
CA ASP A 55 5.28 5.56 5.34
C ASP A 55 3.86 5.16 4.90
N VAL A 56 2.92 5.04 5.84
CA VAL A 56 1.50 4.78 5.52
C VAL A 56 0.93 5.88 4.61
N ARG A 57 1.15 7.16 4.93
CA ARG A 57 0.70 8.27 4.06
C ARG A 57 1.29 8.19 2.66
N ARG A 58 2.57 7.80 2.55
CA ARG A 58 3.23 7.63 1.24
C ARG A 58 2.59 6.49 0.45
N ILE A 59 2.28 5.38 1.12
CA ILE A 59 1.57 4.24 0.52
C ILE A 59 0.19 4.69 0.03
N GLU A 60 -0.58 5.40 0.86
CA GLU A 60 -1.91 5.91 0.48
C GLU A 60 -1.85 6.87 -0.73
N GLN A 61 -0.82 7.71 -0.82
CA GLN A 61 -0.64 8.63 -1.94
C GLN A 61 -0.20 7.95 -3.24
N ALA A 62 0.59 6.87 -3.15
CA ALA A 62 1.12 6.17 -4.32
C ALA A 62 0.24 5.02 -4.81
N MET A 63 -0.68 4.55 -3.97
CA MET A 63 -1.54 3.41 -4.31
C MET A 63 -2.64 3.85 -5.27
N ALA A 64 -2.78 3.11 -6.38
CA ALA A 64 -3.92 3.25 -7.26
C ALA A 64 -5.21 2.97 -6.49
N THR A 65 -6.17 3.88 -6.59
CA THR A 65 -7.45 3.71 -5.91
C THR A 65 -8.33 2.70 -6.64
N LYS A 66 -9.37 2.21 -5.96
CA LYS A 66 -10.41 1.38 -6.59
C LYS A 66 -11.05 2.07 -7.80
N ASP A 67 -11.14 3.40 -7.78
CA ASP A 67 -11.69 4.20 -8.86
C ASP A 67 -10.76 4.22 -10.08
N ASP A 68 -9.45 4.30 -9.86
CA ASP A 68 -8.46 4.22 -10.94
C ASP A 68 -8.50 2.85 -11.63
N ILE A 69 -8.55 1.77 -10.83
CA ILE A 69 -8.69 0.41 -11.35
C ILE A 69 -10.01 0.27 -12.15
N SER A 70 -11.12 0.79 -11.60
CA SER A 70 -12.42 0.75 -12.27
C SER A 70 -12.42 1.52 -13.59
N ARG A 71 -11.71 2.65 -13.66
CA ARG A 71 -11.56 3.44 -14.89
C ARG A 71 -10.79 2.64 -15.95
N VAL A 72 -9.69 1.98 -15.57
CA VAL A 72 -8.90 1.13 -16.47
C VAL A 72 -9.71 -0.05 -16.98
N LEU A 73 -10.43 -0.75 -16.11
CA LEU A 73 -11.28 -1.90 -16.52
C LEU A 73 -12.35 -1.48 -17.52
N LYS A 74 -13.06 -0.36 -17.27
CA LYS A 74 -14.03 0.18 -18.22
C LYS A 74 -13.41 0.54 -19.58
N ALA A 75 -12.18 1.07 -19.58
CA ALA A 75 -11.47 1.39 -20.81
C ALA A 75 -11.09 0.11 -21.58
N ILE A 76 -10.67 -0.94 -20.87
CA ILE A 76 -10.38 -2.25 -21.46
C ILE A 76 -11.65 -2.86 -22.06
N ASP A 77 -12.77 -2.85 -21.33
CA ASP A 77 -14.05 -3.39 -21.82
C ASP A 77 -14.53 -2.65 -23.08
N ALA A 78 -14.44 -1.32 -23.07
CA ALA A 78 -14.79 -0.50 -24.23
C ALA A 78 -13.89 -0.78 -25.44
N PHE A 79 -12.59 -0.93 -25.20
CA PHE A 79 -11.63 -1.29 -26.25
C PHE A 79 -11.92 -2.68 -26.82
N ALA A 80 -12.15 -3.68 -25.97
CA ALA A 80 -12.47 -5.04 -26.38
C ALA A 80 -13.75 -5.08 -27.22
N GLY A 81 -14.82 -4.40 -26.77
CA GLY A 81 -16.07 -4.32 -27.53
C GLY A 81 -15.90 -3.64 -28.89
N LYS A 82 -15.09 -2.56 -28.97
CA LYS A 82 -14.77 -1.93 -30.26
C LYS A 82 -13.97 -2.87 -31.16
N SER A 83 -12.97 -3.56 -30.62
CA SER A 83 -12.14 -4.49 -31.38
C SER A 83 -12.97 -5.64 -31.97
N GLU A 84 -13.95 -6.16 -31.23
CA GLU A 84 -14.85 -7.20 -31.72
C GLU A 84 -15.78 -6.66 -32.83
N SER A 85 -16.35 -5.47 -32.65
CA SER A 85 -17.16 -4.82 -33.68
C SER A 85 -16.37 -4.58 -34.97
N ASP A 86 -15.15 -4.07 -34.85
CA ASP A 86 -14.26 -3.82 -36.00
C ASP A 86 -13.90 -5.14 -36.71
N HIS A 87 -13.62 -6.21 -35.95
CA HIS A 87 -13.38 -7.54 -36.51
C HIS A 87 -14.59 -8.05 -37.31
N ASN A 88 -15.79 -7.98 -36.72
CA ASN A 88 -17.02 -8.42 -37.38
C ASN A 88 -17.29 -7.62 -38.67
N ALA A 89 -17.04 -6.31 -38.65
CA ALA A 89 -17.17 -5.46 -39.83
C ALA A 89 -16.21 -5.87 -40.94
N VAL A 90 -14.95 -6.18 -40.62
CA VAL A 90 -13.95 -6.66 -41.59
C VAL A 90 -14.36 -8.00 -42.19
N VAL A 91 -14.85 -8.95 -41.39
CA VAL A 91 -15.32 -10.25 -41.87
C VAL A 91 -16.50 -10.08 -42.83
N LEU A 92 -17.49 -9.26 -42.47
CA LEU A 92 -18.64 -8.99 -43.32
C LEU A 92 -18.24 -8.30 -44.62
N HIS A 93 -17.36 -7.29 -44.55
CA HIS A 93 -16.86 -6.60 -45.73
C HIS A 93 -16.10 -7.54 -46.67
N GLY A 94 -15.26 -8.43 -46.13
CA GLY A 94 -14.55 -9.45 -46.92
C GLY A 94 -15.50 -10.39 -47.67
N ARG A 95 -16.61 -10.79 -47.03
CA ARG A 95 -17.66 -11.58 -47.68
C ARG A 95 -18.33 -10.81 -48.82
N ILE A 96 -18.75 -9.57 -48.58
CA ILE A 96 -19.38 -8.74 -49.61
C ILE A 96 -18.45 -8.54 -50.81
N LEU A 97 -17.16 -8.25 -50.57
CA LEU A 97 -16.18 -8.12 -51.65
C LEU A 97 -16.05 -9.42 -52.46
N THR A 98 -16.06 -10.57 -51.79
CA THR A 98 -16.00 -11.88 -52.45
C THR A 98 -17.22 -12.07 -53.36
N ASP A 99 -18.42 -11.78 -52.85
CA ASP A 99 -19.67 -11.91 -53.61
C ASP A 99 -19.68 -10.97 -54.83
N VAL A 100 -19.25 -9.72 -54.66
CA VAL A 100 -19.11 -8.74 -55.75
C VAL A 100 -18.08 -9.22 -56.78
N GLN A 101 -16.93 -9.75 -56.35
CA GLN A 101 -15.89 -10.25 -57.25
C GLN A 101 -16.39 -11.41 -58.10
N VAL A 102 -17.16 -12.34 -57.51
CA VAL A 102 -17.79 -13.44 -58.24
C VAL A 102 -18.78 -12.90 -59.27
N GLY A 103 -19.65 -11.96 -58.87
CA GLY A 103 -20.63 -11.35 -59.78
C GLY A 103 -19.98 -10.58 -60.94
N LEU A 104 -18.91 -9.83 -60.68
CA LEU A 104 -18.15 -9.14 -61.72
C LEU A 104 -17.51 -10.12 -62.72
N LYS A 105 -16.96 -11.23 -62.24
CA LYS A 105 -16.38 -12.27 -63.10
C LYS A 105 -17.43 -12.92 -64.01
N ASP A 106 -18.63 -13.15 -63.49
CA ASP A 106 -19.77 -13.63 -64.31
C ASP A 106 -20.15 -12.60 -65.38
N HIS A 107 -20.31 -11.33 -64.99
CA HIS A 107 -20.63 -10.24 -65.93
C HIS A 107 -19.57 -10.10 -67.02
N GLU A 108 -18.28 -10.19 -66.69
CA GLU A 108 -17.19 -10.16 -67.65
C GLU A 108 -17.27 -11.32 -68.65
N GLY A 109 -17.57 -12.54 -68.17
CA GLY A 109 -17.80 -13.69 -69.03
C GLY A 109 -18.95 -13.47 -70.02
N ARG A 110 -20.08 -12.94 -69.54
CA ARG A 110 -21.25 -12.62 -70.37
C ARG A 110 -20.95 -11.53 -71.41
N LEU A 111 -20.20 -10.49 -71.04
CA LEU A 111 -19.79 -9.43 -71.95
C LEU A 111 -18.85 -9.95 -73.05
N ASN A 112 -17.91 -10.83 -72.71
CA ASN A 112 -17.02 -11.45 -73.69
C ASN A 112 -17.78 -12.30 -74.72
N ILE A 113 -18.78 -13.07 -74.28
CA ILE A 113 -19.66 -13.83 -75.17
C ILE A 113 -20.39 -12.87 -76.12
N LEU A 114 -21.02 -11.82 -75.58
CA LEU A 114 -21.73 -10.81 -76.38
C LEU A 114 -20.80 -10.10 -77.38
N ALA A 115 -19.58 -9.77 -76.99
CA ALA A 115 -18.59 -9.16 -77.86
C ALA A 115 -18.19 -10.11 -79.00
N SER A 116 -18.04 -11.41 -78.73
CA SER A 116 -17.69 -12.43 -79.72
C SER A 116 -18.83 -12.83 -80.67
N THR A 117 -20.09 -12.54 -80.32
CA THR A 117 -21.28 -12.84 -81.14
C THR A 117 -21.84 -11.64 -81.88
N ARG A 118 -21.19 -10.47 -81.77
CA ARG A 118 -21.54 -9.29 -82.56
C ARG A 118 -20.94 -9.43 -83.97
N PRO A 119 -21.75 -9.41 -85.05
CA PRO A 119 -21.28 -9.56 -86.43
C PRO A 119 -20.42 -8.40 -86.92
#